data_AF-A0A7X7QCJ0-F1
#
_entry.id   AF-A0A7X7QCJ0-F1
#
_cell.length_a   1.000
_cell.length_b   1.000
_cell.length_c   1.000
_cell.angle_alpha   90.00
_cell.angle_beta   90.00
_cell.angle_gamma   90.00
#
_symmetry.space_group_name_H-M   'P 1'
#
loop_
_entity.id
_entity.type
_entity.pdbx_description
1 polymer ?
#
loop_
_entity_poly.entity_id
_entity_poly.type
_entity_poly.pdbx_seq_one_letter_code
_entity_poly.pdbx_strand_id
1 'polypeptide(L)' 'MTDAPSDSLAEIERRIADLKTRLPKHSTPPSMLIELEELEEALAAAQQQAAEAGAT' A
#
# COMPACT_ATOMS: atom_id res chain seq x y z
N MET A 1 13.84 14.84 4.82
CA MET A 1 12.79 14.20 5.64
C MET A 1 13.03 12.71 5.49
N THR A 2 13.53 12.08 6.53
CA THR A 2 14.16 10.75 6.54
C THR A 2 13.15 9.62 6.36
N ASP A 3 13.45 8.74 5.40
CA ASP A 3 13.12 7.30 5.31
C ASP A 3 11.91 6.87 6.15
N ALA A 4 10.72 6.90 5.54
CA ALA A 4 9.62 6.10 6.07
C ALA A 4 10.08 4.64 6.07
N PRO A 5 9.83 3.85 7.12
CA PRO A 5 10.19 2.44 7.13
C PRO A 5 9.65 1.82 5.83
N SER A 6 10.55 1.27 5.01
CA SER A 6 10.16 0.61 3.77
C SER A 6 9.45 -0.68 4.17
N ASP A 7 8.14 -0.59 4.41
CA ASP A 7 7.27 -1.73 4.66
C ASP A 7 7.54 -2.75 3.55
N SER A 8 7.69 -4.01 3.93
CA SER A 8 7.90 -5.07 2.93
C SER A 8 6.69 -5.15 1.99
N LEU A 9 6.90 -5.53 0.73
CA LEU A 9 5.82 -5.70 -0.26
C LEU A 9 4.67 -6.57 0.29
N ALA A 10 5.00 -7.66 0.98
CA ALA A 10 4.01 -8.54 1.62
C ALA A 10 3.23 -7.87 2.76
N GLU A 11 3.85 -6.95 3.50
CA GLU A 11 3.19 -6.17 4.55
C GLU A 11 2.21 -5.16 3.96
N ILE A 12 2.59 -4.46 2.89
CA ILE A 12 1.73 -3.51 2.19
C ILE A 12 0.50 -4.25 1.63
N GLU A 13 0.69 -5.38 0.95
CA GLU A 13 -0.40 -6.22 0.44
C GLU A 13 -1.35 -6.68 1.56
N ARG A 14 -0.80 -7.12 2.69
CA ARG A 14 -1.59 -7.52 3.87
C ARG A 14 -2.43 -6.36 4.38
N ARG A 15 -1.85 -5.15 4.50
CA ARG A 15 -2.56 -3.95 4.98
C ARG A 15 -3.67 -3.53 4.03
N ILE A 16 -3.43 -3.58 2.71
CA ILE A 16 -4.46 -3.32 1.69
C ILE A 16 -5.60 -4.32 1.82
N ALA A 17 -5.28 -5.62 1.93
CA ALA A 17 -6.30 -6.65 2.06
C ALA A 17 -7.17 -6.45 3.31
N ASP A 18 -6.53 -6.21 4.47
CA ASP A 18 -7.23 -5.92 5.72
C ASP A 18 -8.13 -4.69 5.59
N LEU A 19 -7.59 -3.58 5.07
CA LEU A 19 -8.35 -2.34 4.88
C LEU A 19 -9.56 -2.57 3.98
N LYS A 20 -9.39 -3.26 2.84
CA LYS A 20 -10.47 -3.61 1.91
C LYS A 20 -11.57 -4.45 2.58
N THR A 21 -11.23 -5.35 3.51
CA THR A 21 -12.26 -6.11 4.26
C THR A 21 -13.08 -5.25 5.23
N ARG A 22 -12.50 -4.15 5.73
CA ARG A 22 -13.14 -3.24 6.69
C ARG A 22 -13.93 -2.10 6.03
N LEU A 23 -13.87 -1.94 4.71
CA LEU A 23 -14.55 -0.84 4.02
C LEU A 23 -16.08 -0.96 4.15
N PRO A 24 -16.79 0.12 4.55
CA PRO A 24 -18.25 0.12 4.61
C PRO A 24 -18.91 0.03 3.23
N LYS A 25 -20.03 -0.68 3.12
CA LYS A 25 -20.72 -0.96 1.84
C LYS A 25 -21.35 0.25 1.15
N HIS A 26 -21.76 1.26 1.92
CA HIS A 26 -22.58 2.37 1.40
C HIS A 26 -21.85 3.71 1.37
N SER A 27 -20.89 3.91 2.28
CA SER A 27 -20.12 5.14 2.35
C SER A 27 -18.76 4.84 2.98
N THR A 28 -17.73 4.77 2.16
CA THR A 28 -16.36 4.66 2.63
C THR A 28 -15.90 6.01 3.18
N PRO A 29 -15.42 6.09 4.43
CA PRO A 29 -14.86 7.31 4.97
C PRO A 29 -13.71 7.81 4.09
N PRO A 30 -13.61 9.13 3.81
CA PRO A 30 -12.52 9.68 3.02
C PRO A 30 -11.14 9.30 3.54
N SER A 31 -10.97 9.20 4.86
CA SER A 31 -9.71 8.77 5.48
C SER A 31 -9.30 7.35 5.10
N MET A 32 -10.26 6.43 4.94
CA MET A 32 -9.97 5.05 4.51
C MET A 32 -9.65 4.98 3.01
N LEU A 33 -10.21 5.89 2.19
CA LEU A 33 -9.85 6.00 0.78
C LEU A 33 -8.42 6.53 0.63
N ILE A 34 -8.08 7.59 1.36
CA ILE A 34 -6.73 8.16 1.38
C ILE A 34 -5.71 7.10 1.84
N GLU A 35 -6.00 6.39 2.94
CA GLU A 35 -5.12 5.31 3.41
C GLU A 35 -4.94 4.21 2.35
N LEU A 36 -6.02 3.86 1.64
CA LEU A 36 -5.95 2.86 0.58
C LEU A 36 -5.09 3.35 -0.60
N GLU A 37 -5.28 4.60 -1.04
CA GLU A 37 -4.50 5.22 -2.12
C GLU A 37 -3.00 5.26 -1.77
N GLU A 38 -2.66 5.70 -0.55
CA GLU A 38 -1.27 5.73 -0.05
C GLU A 38 -0.63 4.33 -0.04
N LEU A 39 -1.38 3.31 0.40
CA LEU A 39 -0.90 1.93 0.40
C LEU A 39 -0.72 1.37 -1.02
N GLU A 40 -1.64 1.68 -1.94
CA GLU A 40 -1.57 1.25 -3.34
C GLU A 40 -0.40 1.93 -4.08
N GLU A 41 -0.13 3.21 -3.81
CA GLU A 41 1.05 3.92 -4.32
C GLU A 41 2.36 3.32 -3.78
N ALA A 42 2.42 3.04 -2.47
CA ALA A 42 3.57 2.40 -1.85
C ALA A 42 3.84 1.00 -2.42
N LEU A 43 2.78 0.23 -2.68
CA LEU A 43 2.90 -1.09 -3.32
C LEU A 43 3.49 -0.98 -4.72
N ALA A 44 2.99 -0.03 -5.54
CA ALA A 44 3.49 0.19 -6.89
C ALA A 44 4.98 0.58 -6.88
N ALA A 45 5.38 1.47 -5.97
CA ALA A 45 6.78 1.87 -5.81
C ALA A 45 7.67 0.67 -5.40
N ALA A 46 7.24 -0.11 -4.41
CA ALA A 46 7.96 -1.29 -3.95
C ALA A 46 8.10 -2.37 -5.03
N GLN A 47 7.04 -2.59 -5.83
CA GLN A 47 7.06 -3.50 -6.98
C GLN A 47 8.05 -3.04 -8.05
N GLN A 48 8.08 -1.73 -8.36
CA GLN A 48 9.03 -1.19 -9.31
C GLN A 48 10.47 -1.35 -8.82
N GLN A 49 10.75 -1.03 -7.56
CA GLN A 49 12.08 -1.21 -6.97
C GLN A 49 12.52 -2.68 -6.97
N ALA A 50 11.61 -3.61 -6.66
CA ALA A 50 11.90 -5.04 -6.72
C ALA A 50 12.19 -5.52 -8.16
N ALA A 51 11.46 -5.00 -9.15
CA ALA A 51 11.69 -5.31 -10.56
C ALA A 51 13.04 -4.76 -11.06
N GLU A 52 13.38 -3.52 -10.68
CA GLU A 52 14.68 -2.91 -11.00
C GLU A 52 15.85 -3.67 -10.35
N ALA A 53 15.69 -4.10 -9.10
CA ALA A 53 16.72 -4.88 -8.39
C ALA A 53 16.88 -6.32 -8.91
N GLY A 54 15.83 -6.89 -9.52
CA GLY A 54 15.88 -8.22 -10.17
C GLY A 54 16.35 -8.20 -11.62
N ALA A 55 16.47 -7.02 -12.23
CA ALA A 55 16.88 -6.83 -13.62
C ALA A 55 18.39 -6.52 -13.80
N THR A 56 19.17 -6.59 -12.71
CA THR A 56 20.63 -6.47 -12.66
C THR A 56 21.30 -7.80 -12.33
#